data_AF-A0AAE0FFU6-F1
#
_entry.id   AF-A0AAE0FFU6-F1
#
_cell.length_a   1.000
_cell.length_b   1.000
_cell.length_c   1.000
_cell.angle_alpha   90.00
_cell.angle_beta   90.00
_cell.angle_gamma   90.00
#
_symmetry.space_group_name_H-M   'P 1'
#
loop_
_entity.id
_entity.type
_entity.pdbx_description
1 polymer ?
#
loop_
_entity_poly.entity_id
_entity_poly.type
_entity_poly.pdbx_seq_one_letter_code
_entity_poly.pdbx_strand_id
1 'polypeptide(L)'
;MADFAGVCSKIDGMPPLWPRAPRWPFDKTLRSALVASLPVPAQMVEMLLGAHESQRQMDTCYRHLMYLLAQYQDPSPVTGQLVEHPPSRWVDILCTPSGWDGTPMIGFQFDAPISAPEFISEYQSRMKLADSYTLPDLPVPKTCDVCGTHCRSECLCGEVFCSRSCMRQVWGRHREICETVHENGQFAAMLTQMEMKGVLTGAEMAAAMGGESSATPRPTSAQAGKRGKGKHTQSARPSESQGMGSDSGADGGLRECSSCRARLPQEEFSAKQWKVGARRRCKPCVEHNY
;
A
#
# COMPACT_ATOMS: atom_id res chain seq x y z
N MET A 1 -16.81 21.53 -3.73
CA MET A 1 -15.73 20.54 -3.61
C MET A 1 -15.57 20.24 -2.13
N ALA A 2 -15.63 18.97 -1.73
CA ALA A 2 -15.40 18.61 -0.33
C ALA A 2 -13.91 18.76 -0.03
N ASP A 3 -13.57 19.57 0.99
CA ASP A 3 -12.19 19.75 1.45
C ASP A 3 -11.67 18.41 2.03
N PHE A 4 -10.44 18.01 1.70
CA PHE A 4 -9.77 16.87 2.31
C PHE A 4 -9.72 17.00 3.84
N ALA A 5 -9.72 18.24 4.35
CA ALA A 5 -9.87 18.53 5.77
C ALA A 5 -11.16 17.95 6.39
N GLY A 6 -12.22 17.75 5.60
CA GLY A 6 -13.47 17.12 6.05
C GLY A 6 -13.37 15.61 6.25
N VAL A 7 -12.32 14.98 5.71
CA VAL A 7 -12.05 13.54 5.79
C VAL A 7 -11.01 13.20 6.85
N CYS A 8 -10.05 14.10 7.08
CA CYS A 8 -9.10 13.95 8.16
C CYS A 8 -9.78 14.04 9.53
N SER A 9 -9.28 13.26 10.48
CA SER A 9 -9.66 13.39 11.87
C SER A 9 -9.34 14.79 12.37
N LYS A 10 -10.29 15.40 13.09
CA LYS A 10 -10.07 16.65 13.81
C LYS A 10 -9.02 16.52 14.92
N ILE A 11 -8.70 15.29 15.34
CA ILE A 11 -7.79 15.02 16.46
C ILE A 11 -6.34 15.15 16.02
N ASP A 12 -5.95 14.46 14.95
CA ASP A 12 -4.53 14.36 14.55
C ASP A 12 -4.27 14.72 13.08
N GLY A 13 -5.28 15.22 12.35
CA GLY A 13 -5.14 15.67 10.96
C GLY A 13 -4.84 14.55 9.97
N MET A 14 -4.94 13.29 10.40
CA MET A 14 -4.76 12.10 9.57
C MET A 14 -6.13 11.47 9.26
N PRO A 15 -6.32 10.81 8.11
CA PRO A 15 -7.57 10.13 7.79
C PRO A 15 -7.81 8.95 8.73
N PRO A 16 -9.02 8.38 8.71
CA PRO A 16 -9.36 7.25 9.58
C PRO A 16 -8.51 6.02 9.23
N LEU A 17 -8.13 5.25 10.25
CA LEU A 17 -7.50 3.95 10.09
C LEU A 17 -8.55 2.89 10.40
N TRP A 18 -9.23 2.41 9.36
CA TRP A 18 -10.31 1.45 9.51
C TRP A 18 -9.78 0.12 10.03
N PRO A 19 -10.48 -0.59 10.93
CA PRO A 19 -10.00 -1.87 11.47
C PRO A 19 -10.06 -3.02 10.45
N ARG A 20 -10.73 -2.79 9.32
CA ARG A 20 -10.93 -3.73 8.22
C ARG A 20 -11.12 -2.97 6.90
N ALA A 21 -10.79 -3.62 5.79
CA ALA A 21 -11.03 -3.08 4.45
C ALA A 21 -12.54 -2.93 4.16
N PRO A 22 -12.96 -1.95 3.35
CA PRO A 22 -14.34 -1.85 2.88
C PRO A 22 -14.71 -3.01 1.95
N ARG A 23 -15.97 -3.44 2.02
CA ARG A 23 -16.52 -4.54 1.19
C ARG A 23 -17.15 -4.04 -0.10
N TRP A 24 -17.61 -2.80 -0.16
CA TRP A 24 -18.31 -2.26 -1.33
C TRP A 24 -17.57 -2.44 -2.68
N PRO A 25 -16.21 -2.52 -2.76
CA PRO A 25 -15.56 -2.80 -4.05
C PRO A 25 -15.85 -4.21 -4.60
N PHE A 26 -16.21 -5.17 -3.75
CA PHE A 26 -16.43 -6.58 -4.11
C PHE A 26 -17.87 -7.05 -3.90
N ASP A 27 -18.62 -6.38 -3.04
CA ASP A 27 -20.02 -6.65 -2.77
C ASP A 27 -20.91 -5.70 -3.57
N LYS A 28 -21.30 -6.13 -4.78
CA LYS A 28 -22.16 -5.35 -5.69
C LYS A 28 -23.49 -4.97 -5.04
N THR A 29 -24.07 -5.86 -4.22
CA THR A 29 -25.34 -5.62 -3.54
C THR A 29 -25.20 -4.49 -2.51
N LEU A 30 -24.19 -4.58 -1.65
CA LEU A 30 -23.87 -3.52 -0.70
C LEU A 30 -23.56 -2.20 -1.41
N ARG A 31 -22.78 -2.25 -2.50
CA ARG A 31 -22.46 -1.06 -3.29
C ARG A 31 -23.71 -0.39 -3.84
N SER A 32 -24.59 -1.15 -4.50
CA SER A 32 -25.85 -0.60 -5.02
C SER A 32 -26.70 0.02 -3.92
N ALA A 33 -26.75 -0.58 -2.73
CA ALA A 33 -27.45 -0.02 -1.57
C ALA A 33 -26.82 1.30 -1.09
N LEU A 34 -25.49 1.38 -0.98
CA LEU A 34 -24.79 2.61 -0.59
C LEU A 34 -24.97 3.71 -1.65
N VAL A 35 -24.84 3.38 -2.94
CA VAL A 35 -25.03 4.31 -4.05
C VAL A 35 -26.46 4.85 -4.08
N ALA A 36 -27.47 3.99 -3.86
CA ALA A 36 -28.87 4.40 -3.81
C ALA A 36 -29.20 5.37 -2.66
N SER A 37 -28.37 5.41 -1.61
CA SER A 37 -28.53 6.34 -0.49
C SER A 37 -27.91 7.72 -0.71
N LEU A 38 -27.20 7.92 -1.83
CA LEU A 38 -26.63 9.22 -2.20
C LEU A 38 -27.67 10.11 -2.89
N PRO A 39 -27.63 11.43 -2.68
CA PRO A 39 -28.51 12.39 -3.38
C PRO A 39 -27.98 12.70 -4.80
N VAL A 40 -27.50 11.69 -5.51
CA VAL A 40 -26.87 11.79 -6.85
C VAL A 40 -27.35 10.60 -7.69
N PRO A 41 -27.64 10.77 -8.99
CA PRO A 41 -28.02 9.65 -9.85
C PRO A 41 -27.00 8.51 -9.82
N ALA A 42 -27.47 7.27 -9.61
CA ALA A 42 -26.61 6.09 -9.46
C ALA A 42 -25.65 5.90 -10.65
N GLN A 43 -26.11 6.17 -11.88
CA GLN A 43 -25.29 6.07 -13.09
C GLN A 43 -24.07 7.01 -13.06
N MET A 44 -24.23 8.22 -12.52
CA MET A 44 -23.12 9.17 -12.37
C MET A 44 -22.11 8.69 -11.35
N VAL A 45 -22.59 8.11 -10.24
CA VAL A 45 -21.72 7.56 -9.20
C VAL A 45 -20.91 6.37 -9.72
N GLU A 46 -21.55 5.40 -10.38
CA GLU A 46 -20.87 4.23 -10.97
C GLU A 46 -19.81 4.63 -12.01
N MET A 47 -20.11 5.62 -12.87
CA MET A 47 -19.15 6.16 -13.84
C MET A 47 -17.89 6.74 -13.17
N LEU A 48 -18.06 7.44 -12.04
CA LEU A 48 -16.96 8.04 -11.29
C LEU A 48 -16.22 7.06 -10.39
N LEU A 49 -16.86 5.95 -10.00
CA LEU A 49 -16.25 4.89 -9.20
C LEU A 49 -15.37 3.95 -10.02
N GLY A 50 -15.66 3.76 -11.31
CA GLY A 50 -15.07 2.69 -12.12
C GLY A 50 -13.54 2.60 -12.07
N ALA A 51 -12.84 3.73 -12.14
CA ALA A 51 -11.37 3.75 -12.06
C ALA A 51 -10.85 3.33 -10.67
N HIS A 52 -11.48 3.82 -9.60
CA HIS A 52 -11.06 3.50 -8.24
C HIS A 52 -11.46 2.07 -7.84
N GLU A 53 -12.62 1.58 -8.28
CA GLU A 53 -13.02 0.18 -8.13
C GLU A 53 -11.98 -0.74 -8.78
N SER A 54 -11.64 -0.46 -10.05
CA SER A 54 -10.64 -1.23 -10.80
C SER A 54 -9.28 -1.23 -10.10
N GLN A 55 -8.83 -0.08 -9.60
CA GLN A 55 -7.58 0.03 -8.85
C GLN A 55 -7.61 -0.82 -7.57
N ARG A 56 -8.69 -0.76 -6.78
CA ARG A 56 -8.83 -1.54 -5.54
C ARG A 56 -8.92 -3.04 -5.79
N GLN A 57 -9.61 -3.43 -6.85
CA GLN A 57 -9.66 -4.82 -7.30
C GLN A 57 -8.26 -5.28 -7.68
N MET A 58 -7.53 -4.51 -8.49
CA MET A 58 -6.15 -4.79 -8.88
C MET A 58 -5.23 -4.94 -7.67
N ASP A 59 -5.24 -4.00 -6.73
CA ASP A 59 -4.39 -4.05 -5.53
C ASP A 59 -4.69 -5.29 -4.68
N THR A 60 -5.97 -5.66 -4.57
CA THR A 60 -6.39 -6.85 -3.80
C THR A 60 -5.99 -8.15 -4.49
N CYS A 61 -6.22 -8.25 -5.80
CA CYS A 61 -5.82 -9.40 -6.61
C CYS A 61 -4.29 -9.56 -6.62
N TYR A 62 -3.55 -8.45 -6.74
CA TYR A 62 -2.08 -8.46 -6.69
C TYR A 62 -1.58 -8.93 -5.33
N ARG A 63 -2.16 -8.43 -4.24
CA ARG A 63 -1.79 -8.86 -2.89
C ARG A 63 -2.05 -10.35 -2.67
N HIS A 64 -3.17 -10.86 -3.17
CA HIS A 64 -3.48 -12.28 -3.13
C HIS A 64 -2.46 -13.09 -3.94
N LEU A 65 -2.12 -12.66 -5.14
CA LEU A 65 -1.12 -13.31 -5.99
C LEU A 65 0.24 -13.39 -5.27
N MET A 66 0.70 -12.29 -4.67
CA MET A 66 1.97 -12.25 -3.93
C MET A 66 1.94 -13.15 -2.68
N TYR A 67 0.80 -13.23 -1.99
CA TYR A 67 0.63 -14.14 -0.87
C TYR A 67 0.74 -15.61 -1.28
N LEU A 68 0.14 -15.98 -2.41
CA LEU A 68 0.23 -17.34 -2.97
C LEU A 68 1.67 -17.63 -3.41
N LEU A 69 2.30 -16.71 -4.15
CA LEU A 69 3.70 -16.81 -4.58
C LEU A 69 4.64 -17.07 -3.40
N ALA A 70 4.45 -16.36 -2.29
CA ALA A 70 5.29 -16.51 -1.10
C ALA A 70 5.22 -17.93 -0.48
N GLN A 71 4.18 -18.72 -0.76
CA GLN A 71 4.10 -20.12 -0.32
C GLN A 71 4.98 -21.07 -1.16
N TYR A 72 5.46 -20.63 -2.32
CA TYR A 72 6.21 -21.44 -3.28
C TYR A 72 7.58 -20.87 -3.64
N GLN A 73 8.02 -19.80 -2.98
CA GLN A 73 9.31 -19.15 -3.24
C GLN A 73 10.49 -19.82 -2.54
N ASP A 74 10.22 -20.59 -1.48
CA ASP A 74 11.26 -21.25 -0.69
C ASP A 74 11.52 -22.68 -1.22
N PRO A 75 12.79 -23.13 -1.27
CA PRO A 75 13.09 -24.51 -1.62
C PRO A 75 12.43 -25.50 -0.67
N SER A 76 12.00 -26.64 -1.19
CA SER A 76 11.44 -27.72 -0.39
C SER A 76 12.43 -28.12 0.71
N PRO A 77 12.00 -28.26 1.98
CA PRO A 77 12.89 -28.65 3.07
C PRO A 77 13.40 -30.09 2.92
N VAL A 78 12.77 -30.88 2.04
CA VAL A 78 13.14 -32.28 1.79
C VAL A 78 14.17 -32.38 0.67
N THR A 79 13.96 -31.69 -0.46
CA THR A 79 14.81 -31.83 -1.65
C THR A 79 15.84 -30.72 -1.79
N GLY A 80 15.67 -29.59 -1.09
CA GLY A 80 16.48 -28.39 -1.25
C GLY A 80 16.29 -27.69 -2.59
N GLN A 81 15.31 -28.11 -3.40
CA GLN A 81 15.00 -27.55 -4.72
C GLN A 81 13.66 -26.80 -4.69
N LEU A 82 13.52 -25.79 -5.55
CA LEU A 82 12.23 -25.14 -5.78
C LEU A 82 11.23 -26.14 -6.38
N VAL A 83 9.96 -25.97 -6.03
CA VAL A 83 8.89 -26.74 -6.67
C VAL A 83 8.72 -26.23 -8.09
N GLU A 84 8.77 -27.15 -9.05
CA GLU A 84 8.55 -26.86 -10.46
C GLU A 84 7.24 -27.46 -10.95
N HIS A 85 6.51 -26.68 -11.74
CA HIS A 85 5.27 -27.10 -12.37
C HIS A 85 5.20 -26.63 -13.83
N PRO A 86 4.44 -27.32 -14.69
CA PRO A 86 4.05 -26.76 -15.97
C PRO A 86 3.31 -25.42 -15.76
N PRO A 87 3.44 -24.43 -16.67
CA PRO A 87 2.78 -23.13 -16.47
C PRO A 87 1.26 -23.17 -16.36
N SER A 88 0.59 -24.12 -17.01
CA SER A 88 -0.85 -24.35 -16.83
C SER A 88 -1.20 -24.61 -15.36
N ARG A 89 -0.35 -25.37 -14.67
CA ARG A 89 -0.53 -25.65 -13.25
C ARG A 89 -0.25 -24.42 -12.37
N TRP A 90 0.67 -23.54 -12.76
CA TRP A 90 0.86 -22.26 -12.08
C TRP A 90 -0.31 -21.30 -12.30
N VAL A 91 -0.96 -21.31 -13.47
CA VAL A 91 -2.22 -20.58 -13.69
C VAL A 91 -3.31 -21.03 -12.71
N ASP A 92 -3.45 -22.34 -12.49
CA ASP A 92 -4.43 -22.89 -11.54
C ASP A 92 -4.10 -22.54 -10.07
N ILE A 93 -2.81 -22.53 -9.71
CA ILE A 93 -2.36 -22.29 -8.33
C ILE A 93 -2.31 -20.80 -7.99
N LEU A 94 -1.80 -19.98 -8.91
CA LEU A 94 -1.47 -18.57 -8.66
C LEU A 94 -2.55 -17.66 -9.26
N CYS A 95 -2.79 -17.72 -10.57
CA CYS A 95 -3.62 -16.74 -11.27
C CYS A 95 -5.10 -16.85 -10.91
N THR A 96 -5.68 -18.05 -11.10
CA THR A 96 -7.12 -18.28 -10.94
C THR A 96 -7.62 -17.93 -9.53
N PRO A 97 -6.98 -18.38 -8.44
CA PRO A 97 -7.47 -18.08 -7.09
C PRO A 97 -7.29 -16.60 -6.71
N SER A 98 -6.34 -15.91 -7.33
CA SER A 98 -6.06 -14.49 -7.06
C SER A 98 -6.73 -13.52 -8.02
N GLY A 99 -7.63 -14.00 -8.89
CA GLY A 99 -8.43 -13.13 -9.77
C GLY A 99 -7.68 -12.61 -11.01
N TRP A 100 -6.64 -13.32 -11.45
CA TRP A 100 -5.88 -12.98 -12.65
C TRP A 100 -6.20 -13.94 -13.80
N ASP A 101 -6.29 -13.39 -15.00
CA ASP A 101 -6.53 -14.12 -16.25
C ASP A 101 -5.23 -14.84 -16.67
N GLY A 102 -5.21 -16.17 -16.58
CA GLY A 102 -4.08 -16.98 -16.99
C GLY A 102 -3.98 -17.25 -18.50
N THR A 103 -4.98 -16.84 -19.30
CA THR A 103 -5.02 -17.06 -20.76
C THR A 103 -3.78 -16.54 -21.50
N PRO A 104 -3.17 -15.40 -21.14
CA PRO A 104 -1.94 -14.92 -21.77
C PRO A 104 -0.76 -15.90 -21.70
N MET A 105 -0.82 -16.90 -20.82
CA MET A 105 0.19 -17.97 -20.68
C MET A 105 -0.13 -19.22 -21.53
N ILE A 106 -1.36 -19.38 -22.04
CA ILE A 106 -1.83 -20.61 -22.73
C ILE A 106 -1.19 -20.83 -24.11
N GLY A 107 -0.42 -19.86 -24.65
CA GLY A 107 0.26 -19.98 -25.95
C GLY A 107 1.78 -20.17 -25.87
N PHE A 108 2.36 -20.20 -24.67
CA PHE A 108 3.80 -20.39 -24.54
C PHE A 108 4.15 -21.88 -24.59
N GLN A 109 5.15 -22.22 -25.41
CA GLN A 109 5.78 -23.55 -25.44
C GLN A 109 6.69 -23.73 -24.21
N PHE A 110 6.11 -23.69 -23.03
CA PHE A 110 6.78 -24.18 -21.83
C PHE A 110 6.43 -25.65 -21.66
N ASP A 111 7.03 -26.49 -22.50
CA ASP A 111 6.98 -27.94 -22.27
C ASP A 111 7.78 -28.33 -21.02
N ALA A 112 8.71 -27.46 -20.60
CA ALA A 112 9.50 -27.63 -19.39
C ALA A 112 8.77 -27.08 -18.15
N PRO A 113 8.77 -27.84 -17.03
CA PRO A 113 8.43 -27.31 -15.72
C PRO A 113 9.31 -26.09 -15.36
N ILE A 114 8.71 -25.11 -14.71
CA ILE A 114 9.40 -23.91 -14.20
C ILE A 114 9.00 -23.65 -12.76
N SER A 115 9.79 -22.88 -12.03
CA SER A 115 9.46 -22.46 -10.68
C SER A 115 8.40 -21.35 -10.65
N ALA A 116 7.77 -21.12 -9.49
CA ALA A 116 6.80 -20.03 -9.32
C ALA A 116 7.39 -18.62 -9.56
N PRO A 117 8.61 -18.27 -9.08
CA PRO A 117 9.23 -16.98 -9.39
C PRO A 117 9.48 -16.76 -10.88
N GLU A 118 9.94 -17.79 -11.60
CA GLU A 118 10.15 -17.74 -13.05
C GLU A 118 8.83 -17.53 -13.79
N PHE A 119 7.78 -18.27 -13.41
CA PHE A 119 6.44 -18.08 -13.97
C PHE A 119 5.94 -16.64 -13.80
N ILE A 120 6.08 -16.06 -12.60
CA ILE A 120 5.64 -14.69 -12.33
C ILE A 120 6.45 -13.66 -13.11
N SER A 121 7.77 -13.85 -13.24
CA SER A 121 8.63 -12.98 -14.05
C SER A 121 8.14 -12.89 -15.49
N GLU A 122 7.77 -14.02 -16.09
CA GLU A 122 7.23 -14.06 -17.45
C GLU A 122 5.80 -13.46 -17.53
N TYR A 123 4.97 -13.79 -16.55
CA TYR A 123 3.56 -13.36 -16.53
C TYR A 123 3.39 -11.86 -16.29
N GLN A 124 4.30 -11.21 -15.54
CA GLN A 124 4.15 -9.83 -15.06
C GLN A 124 3.85 -8.82 -16.19
N SER A 125 4.48 -8.98 -17.35
CA SER A 125 4.30 -8.09 -18.51
C SER A 125 2.93 -8.21 -19.19
N ARG A 126 2.14 -9.24 -18.83
CA ARG A 126 0.87 -9.63 -19.48
C ARG A 126 -0.28 -9.73 -18.49
N MET A 127 -0.05 -9.29 -17.26
CA MET A 127 -1.03 -9.39 -16.18
C MET A 127 -2.33 -8.70 -16.57
N LYS A 128 -3.41 -9.46 -16.54
CA LYS A 128 -4.76 -8.98 -16.81
C LYS A 128 -5.69 -9.53 -15.74
N LEU A 129 -6.58 -8.69 -15.22
CA LEU A 129 -7.60 -9.14 -14.27
C LEU A 129 -8.58 -10.09 -14.96
N ALA A 130 -8.99 -11.14 -14.24
CA ALA A 130 -10.09 -11.99 -14.64
C ALA A 130 -11.42 -11.22 -14.54
N ASP A 131 -12.42 -11.66 -15.31
CA ASP A 131 -13.76 -11.05 -15.30
C ASP A 131 -14.47 -11.20 -13.95
N SER A 132 -14.05 -12.18 -13.15
CA SER A 132 -14.58 -12.46 -11.83
C SER A 132 -13.45 -12.77 -10.84
N TYR A 133 -13.58 -12.22 -9.63
CA TYR A 133 -12.73 -12.55 -8.50
C TYR A 133 -13.61 -12.78 -7.27
N THR A 134 -13.46 -13.94 -6.65
CA THR A 134 -14.11 -14.26 -5.38
C THR A 134 -13.11 -14.04 -4.26
N LEU A 135 -13.47 -13.20 -3.28
CA LEU A 135 -12.64 -13.01 -2.10
C LEU A 135 -12.46 -14.35 -1.38
N PRO A 136 -11.24 -14.69 -0.93
CA PRO A 136 -11.03 -15.89 -0.14
C PRO A 136 -11.76 -15.79 1.21
N ASP A 137 -12.29 -16.91 1.70
CA ASP A 137 -12.97 -17.00 3.01
C ASP A 137 -12.08 -16.50 4.15
N LEU A 138 -10.79 -16.83 4.07
CA LEU A 138 -9.76 -16.27 4.92
C LEU A 138 -9.12 -15.07 4.23
N PRO A 139 -9.22 -13.86 4.81
CA PRO A 139 -8.66 -12.68 4.18
C PRO A 139 -7.14 -12.82 4.07
N VAL A 140 -6.61 -12.48 2.89
CA VAL A 140 -5.17 -12.47 2.60
C VAL A 140 -4.45 -11.69 3.70
N PRO A 141 -3.46 -12.30 4.39
CA PRO A 141 -2.71 -11.62 5.43
C PRO A 141 -2.07 -10.34 4.90
N LYS A 142 -2.12 -9.28 5.70
CA LYS A 142 -1.50 -7.99 5.39
C LYS A 142 -0.51 -7.68 6.50
N THR A 143 0.61 -7.07 6.15
CA THR A 143 1.62 -6.63 7.10
C THR A 143 1.62 -5.11 7.16
N CYS A 144 1.90 -4.57 8.34
CA CYS A 144 2.02 -3.13 8.50
C CYS A 144 3.23 -2.61 7.72
N ASP A 145 3.04 -1.54 6.95
CA ASP A 145 4.07 -0.90 6.13
C ASP A 145 5.21 -0.25 6.95
N VAL A 146 5.10 -0.24 8.28
CA VAL A 146 6.08 0.34 9.21
C VAL A 146 6.78 -0.72 10.04
N CYS A 147 6.04 -1.60 10.72
CA CYS A 147 6.62 -2.57 11.65
C CYS A 147 6.54 -4.03 11.17
N GLY A 148 5.91 -4.31 10.03
CA GLY A 148 5.73 -5.66 9.49
C GLY A 148 4.74 -6.54 10.26
N THR A 149 4.16 -6.06 11.36
CA THR A 149 3.15 -6.82 12.13
C THR A 149 1.93 -7.13 11.27
N HIS A 150 1.44 -8.37 11.35
CA HIS A 150 0.20 -8.77 10.69
C HIS A 150 -0.98 -7.96 11.22
N CYS A 151 -1.71 -7.30 10.32
CA CYS A 151 -2.90 -6.54 10.66
C CYS A 151 -3.91 -6.54 9.51
N ARG A 152 -5.11 -6.04 9.78
CA ARG A 152 -6.20 -5.93 8.79
C ARG A 152 -6.66 -4.50 8.58
N SER A 153 -6.08 -3.59 9.35
CA SER A 153 -6.44 -2.19 9.37
C SER A 153 -5.85 -1.45 8.19
N GLU A 154 -6.66 -0.57 7.59
CA GLU A 154 -6.33 0.13 6.36
C GLU A 154 -6.64 1.62 6.48
N CYS A 155 -5.72 2.42 5.95
CA CYS A 155 -5.98 3.82 5.68
C CYS A 155 -7.09 3.94 4.63
N LEU A 156 -7.74 5.09 4.58
CA LEU A 156 -8.75 5.41 3.56
C LEU A 156 -8.24 5.18 2.13
N CYS A 157 -6.95 5.36 1.84
CA CYS A 157 -6.36 5.09 0.53
C CYS A 157 -6.00 3.62 0.27
N GLY A 158 -6.04 2.74 1.29
CA GLY A 158 -5.77 1.30 1.18
C GLY A 158 -4.40 0.82 1.66
N GLU A 159 -3.51 1.73 2.08
CA GLU A 159 -2.26 1.36 2.77
C GLU A 159 -2.54 0.75 4.15
N VAL A 160 -1.61 -0.10 4.62
CA VAL A 160 -1.85 -1.00 5.75
C VAL A 160 -1.00 -0.58 6.95
N PHE A 161 -1.67 -0.24 8.05
CA PHE A 161 -1.00 0.12 9.30
C PHE A 161 -1.62 -0.66 10.45
N CYS A 162 -0.81 -1.25 11.33
CA CYS A 162 -1.33 -1.97 12.51
C CYS A 162 -1.91 -1.03 13.57
N SER A 163 -1.55 0.25 13.52
CA SER A 163 -1.98 1.26 14.49
C SER A 163 -1.82 2.67 13.92
N ARG A 164 -2.55 3.62 14.50
CA ARG A 164 -2.35 5.05 14.19
C ARG A 164 -0.96 5.53 14.56
N SER A 165 -0.32 4.93 15.56
CA SER A 165 1.07 5.24 15.91
C SER A 165 2.01 4.92 14.75
N CYS A 166 1.87 3.76 14.11
CA CYS A 166 2.65 3.41 12.92
C CYS A 166 2.34 4.36 11.75
N MET A 167 1.07 4.62 11.46
CA MET A 167 0.68 5.57 10.42
C MET A 167 1.31 6.96 10.65
N ARG A 168 1.32 7.47 11.89
CA ARG A 168 1.91 8.76 12.24
C ARG A 168 3.40 8.84 11.96
N GLN A 169 4.15 7.76 12.17
CA GLN A 169 5.60 7.72 11.92
C GLN A 169 5.94 7.98 10.44
N VAL A 170 5.04 7.62 9.52
CA VAL A 170 5.26 7.80 8.08
C VAL A 170 4.32 8.83 7.45
N TRP A 171 3.46 9.47 8.24
CA TRP A 171 2.43 10.39 7.74
C TRP A 171 2.97 11.48 6.84
N GLY A 172 4.13 12.07 7.17
CA GLY A 172 4.74 13.12 6.34
C GLY A 172 5.00 12.70 4.89
N ARG A 173 5.28 11.42 4.63
CA ARG A 173 5.44 10.87 3.26
C ARG A 173 4.14 10.29 2.71
N HIS A 174 3.36 9.65 3.57
CA HIS A 174 2.11 9.00 3.18
C HIS A 174 1.02 10.00 2.77
N ARG A 175 1.01 11.19 3.38
CA ARG A 175 0.00 12.23 3.17
C ARG A 175 -0.22 12.56 1.70
N GLU A 176 0.85 12.79 0.95
CA GLU A 176 0.79 13.15 -0.49
C GLU A 176 0.10 12.05 -1.31
N ILE A 177 0.43 10.78 -1.03
CA ILE A 177 -0.19 9.62 -1.69
C ILE A 177 -1.66 9.53 -1.30
N CYS A 178 -1.97 9.69 -0.02
CA CYS A 178 -3.33 9.59 0.48
C CYS A 178 -4.24 10.71 -0.05
N GLU A 179 -3.74 11.94 -0.13
CA GLU A 179 -4.44 13.09 -0.73
C GLU A 179 -4.74 12.81 -2.19
N THR A 180 -3.74 12.37 -2.96
CA THR A 180 -3.89 12.03 -4.38
C THR A 180 -4.96 10.95 -4.60
N VAL A 181 -4.93 9.86 -3.82
CA VAL A 181 -5.93 8.78 -3.93
C VAL A 181 -7.33 9.27 -3.58
N HIS A 182 -7.45 10.13 -2.57
CA HIS A 182 -8.74 10.69 -2.18
C HIS A 182 -9.29 11.68 -3.22
N GLU A 183 -8.46 12.57 -3.75
CA GLU A 183 -8.84 13.52 -4.81
C GLU A 183 -9.35 12.80 -6.05
N ASN A 184 -8.66 11.73 -6.45
CA ASN A 184 -9.05 10.88 -7.58
C ASN A 184 -10.25 9.97 -7.28
N GLY A 185 -10.64 9.84 -6.00
CA GLY A 185 -11.57 8.82 -5.52
C GLY A 185 -12.59 9.32 -4.52
N GLN A 186 -13.07 10.56 -4.62
CA GLN A 186 -13.95 11.17 -3.60
C GLN A 186 -15.21 10.35 -3.31
N PHE A 187 -15.86 9.80 -4.35
CA PHE A 187 -17.02 8.93 -4.17
C PHE A 187 -16.66 7.62 -3.48
N ALA A 188 -15.52 7.02 -3.82
CA ALA A 188 -15.04 5.81 -3.17
C ALA A 188 -14.70 6.02 -1.70
N ALA A 189 -14.09 7.16 -1.37
CA ALA A 189 -13.84 7.59 0.01
C ALA A 189 -15.16 7.77 0.78
N MET A 190 -16.16 8.41 0.17
CA MET A 190 -17.48 8.59 0.75
C MET A 190 -18.19 7.25 0.99
N LEU A 191 -18.22 6.34 0.01
CA LEU A 191 -18.80 5.00 0.17
C LEU A 191 -18.11 4.22 1.29
N THR A 192 -16.77 4.30 1.35
CA THR A 192 -15.99 3.68 2.43
C THR A 192 -16.40 4.23 3.79
N GLN A 193 -16.53 5.55 3.94
CA GLN A 193 -16.98 6.15 5.20
C GLN A 193 -18.41 5.75 5.57
N MET A 194 -19.33 5.71 4.60
CA MET A 194 -20.71 5.30 4.83
C MET A 194 -20.79 3.86 5.28
N GLU A 195 -20.06 2.95 4.61
CA GLU A 195 -19.96 1.56 5.03
C GLU A 195 -19.41 1.45 6.45
N MET A 196 -18.24 2.06 6.71
CA MET A 196 -17.59 1.97 8.01
C MET A 196 -18.45 2.53 9.14
N LYS A 197 -19.18 3.63 8.90
CA LYS A 197 -20.15 4.17 9.87
C LYS A 197 -21.32 3.23 10.15
N GLY A 198 -21.73 2.43 9.16
CA GLY A 198 -22.81 1.47 9.31
C GLY A 198 -22.41 0.17 10.03
N VAL A 199 -21.12 -0.19 10.03
CA VAL A 199 -20.65 -1.51 10.53
C VAL A 199 -19.72 -1.44 11.74
N LEU A 200 -19.17 -0.28 12.08
CA LEU A 200 -18.29 -0.12 13.23
C LEU A 200 -19.09 0.24 14.48
N THR A 201 -18.71 -0.34 15.61
CA THR A 201 -19.17 0.12 16.93
C THR A 201 -18.65 1.54 17.20
N GLY A 202 -19.28 2.26 18.13
CA GLY A 202 -18.81 3.59 18.53
C GLY A 202 -17.36 3.60 19.02
N ALA A 203 -16.93 2.54 19.72
CA ALA A 203 -15.55 2.37 20.17
C ALA A 203 -14.57 2.13 19.02
N GLU A 204 -14.92 1.25 18.07
CA GLU A 204 -14.10 1.02 16.86
C GLU A 204 -13.99 2.31 16.02
N MET A 205 -15.09 3.05 15.86
CA MET A 205 -15.10 4.32 15.15
C MET A 205 -14.20 5.34 15.84
N ALA A 206 -14.31 5.50 17.16
CA ALA A 206 -13.46 6.42 17.92
C ALA A 206 -11.97 6.06 17.76
N ALA A 207 -11.62 4.77 17.89
CA ALA A 207 -10.25 4.30 17.71
C ALA A 207 -9.72 4.54 16.28
N ALA A 208 -10.55 4.27 15.26
CA ALA A 208 -10.21 4.52 13.86
C ALA A 208 -9.91 6.00 13.60
N MET A 209 -10.65 6.91 14.26
CA MET A 209 -10.48 8.36 14.18
C MET A 209 -9.34 8.91 15.06
N GLY A 210 -8.66 8.07 15.84
CA GLY A 210 -7.59 8.49 16.74
C GLY A 210 -8.03 9.01 18.10
N GLY A 211 -9.27 8.74 18.48
CA GLY A 211 -9.68 8.83 19.87
C GLY A 211 -8.90 7.84 20.73
N GLU A 212 -8.54 8.24 21.94
CA GLU A 212 -7.93 7.36 22.92
C GLU A 212 -8.92 6.25 23.26
N SER A 213 -8.62 5.01 22.86
CA SER A 213 -9.38 3.87 23.38
C SER A 213 -9.10 3.79 24.87
N SER A 214 -10.05 4.21 25.70
CA SER A 214 -9.92 4.20 27.16
C SER A 214 -9.74 2.78 27.74
N ALA A 215 -9.88 1.73 26.94
CA ALA A 215 -9.64 0.36 27.37
C ALA A 215 -9.28 -0.54 26.18
N THR A 216 -8.00 -0.61 25.82
CA THR A 216 -7.50 -1.89 25.29
C THR A 216 -6.71 -2.54 26.42
N PRO A 217 -7.18 -3.64 27.04
CA PRO A 217 -6.34 -4.38 27.96
C PRO A 217 -5.06 -4.75 27.21
N ARG A 218 -3.91 -4.34 27.75
CA ARG A 218 -2.60 -4.74 27.21
C ARG A 218 -2.66 -6.26 26.99
N PRO A 219 -2.37 -6.78 25.79
CA PRO A 219 -2.17 -8.21 25.64
C PRO A 219 -1.06 -8.58 26.62
N THR A 220 -1.39 -9.40 27.62
CA THR A 220 -0.42 -10.00 28.50
C THR A 220 0.57 -10.74 27.62
N SER A 221 1.78 -10.22 27.54
CA SER A 221 2.87 -10.81 26.77
C SER A 221 3.07 -12.25 27.22
N ALA A 222 2.54 -13.21 26.46
CA ALA A 222 2.93 -14.60 26.56
C ALA A 222 4.44 -14.64 26.34
N GLN A 223 5.14 -15.22 27.32
CA GLN A 223 6.60 -15.34 27.38
C GLN A 223 7.14 -15.94 26.08
N ALA A 224 7.71 -15.08 25.22
CA ALA A 224 8.55 -15.53 24.12
C ALA A 224 9.88 -16.03 24.69
N GLY A 225 10.17 -17.30 24.45
CA GLY A 225 11.38 -17.99 24.87
C GLY A 225 12.65 -17.25 24.43
N LYS A 226 13.62 -17.20 25.34
CA LYS A 226 14.99 -16.73 25.12
C LYS A 226 15.62 -17.46 23.92
N ARG A 227 15.91 -16.74 22.84
CA ARG A 227 16.86 -17.17 21.80
C ARG A 227 17.93 -16.12 21.58
N GLY A 228 19.18 -16.55 21.80
CA GLY A 228 20.40 -16.14 21.10
C GLY A 228 20.79 -14.66 21.06
N LYS A 229 21.75 -14.27 21.92
CA LYS A 229 22.52 -13.03 21.78
C LYS A 229 23.41 -13.09 20.53
N GLY A 230 23.05 -12.37 19.46
CA GLY A 230 23.97 -11.94 18.41
C GLY A 230 24.48 -10.53 18.71
N LYS A 231 25.76 -10.39 19.05
CA LYS A 231 26.43 -9.09 19.20
C LYS A 231 26.55 -8.44 17.82
N HIS A 232 25.88 -7.30 17.61
CA HIS A 232 26.21 -6.38 16.53
C HIS A 232 26.71 -5.07 17.14
N THR A 233 27.98 -4.79 16.91
CA THR A 233 28.70 -3.56 17.26
C THR A 233 28.14 -2.39 16.44
N GLN A 234 27.69 -1.34 17.14
CA GLN A 234 27.35 -0.04 16.54
C GLN A 234 28.54 0.91 16.71
N SER A 235 29.05 1.43 15.59
CA SER A 235 30.05 2.50 15.58
C SER A 235 29.38 3.85 15.84
N ALA A 236 29.99 4.59 16.75
CA ALA A 236 29.62 5.93 17.19
C ALA A 236 29.72 6.98 16.06
N ARG A 237 28.81 7.95 16.07
CA ARG A 237 29.00 9.26 15.42
C ARG A 237 29.13 10.33 16.51
N PRO A 238 30.10 11.25 16.41
CA PRO A 238 30.22 12.35 17.34
C PRO A 238 29.23 13.47 16.99
N SER A 239 28.70 14.06 18.05
CA SER A 239 27.93 15.30 18.12
C SER A 239 28.87 16.51 18.18
N GLU A 240 28.67 17.50 17.32
CA GLU A 240 29.23 18.84 17.50
C GLU A 240 28.19 19.92 17.15
N SER A 241 28.49 21.10 17.67
CA SER A 241 27.60 22.06 18.29
C SER A 241 27.20 23.27 17.44
N GLN A 242 26.17 23.95 17.94
CA GLN A 242 25.64 25.28 17.64
C GLN A 242 26.62 26.34 17.10
N GLY A 243 26.12 27.12 16.13
CA GLY A 243 26.58 28.47 15.81
C GLY A 243 25.46 29.28 15.17
N MET A 244 24.96 30.29 15.87
CA MET A 244 24.03 31.30 15.34
C MET A 244 24.83 32.36 14.59
N GLY A 245 24.41 32.67 13.37
CA GLY A 245 24.97 33.75 12.56
C GLY A 245 23.99 34.11 11.46
N SER A 246 23.24 35.18 11.67
CA SER A 246 22.37 35.83 10.71
C SER A 246 23.21 36.67 9.76
N ASP A 247 23.28 36.29 8.49
CA ASP A 247 23.74 37.17 7.42
C ASP A 247 22.99 36.92 6.12
N SER A 248 22.47 38.01 5.56
CA SER A 248 21.56 38.03 4.42
C SER A 248 22.37 38.36 3.18
N GLY A 249 22.93 37.35 2.51
CA GLY A 249 23.77 37.57 1.34
C GLY A 249 23.80 36.35 0.42
N ALA A 250 23.08 36.44 -0.70
CA ALA A 250 23.24 35.63 -1.92
C ALA A 250 23.76 34.19 -1.71
N ASP A 251 23.08 33.40 -0.90
CA ASP A 251 23.38 31.97 -0.75
C ASP A 251 22.95 31.27 -2.04
N GLY A 252 23.92 30.84 -2.85
CA GLY A 252 23.72 30.10 -4.09
C GLY A 252 22.91 28.84 -3.78
N GLY A 253 21.59 28.95 -3.91
CA GLY A 253 20.63 28.07 -3.23
C GLY A 253 20.81 26.60 -3.56
N LEU A 254 21.55 25.89 -2.69
CA LEU A 254 21.71 24.44 -2.78
C LEU A 254 20.33 23.77 -2.64
N ARG A 255 20.04 22.85 -3.56
CA ARG A 255 18.80 22.06 -3.60
C ARG A 255 19.10 20.62 -3.22
N GLU A 256 18.16 19.95 -2.54
CA GLU A 256 18.30 18.56 -2.12
C GLU A 256 17.79 17.60 -3.22
N CYS A 257 18.59 16.58 -3.55
CA CYS A 257 18.20 15.50 -4.46
C CYS A 257 17.24 14.53 -3.77
N SER A 258 16.07 14.30 -4.35
CA SER A 258 15.06 13.34 -3.85
C SER A 258 15.52 11.88 -3.82
N SER A 259 16.54 11.52 -4.61
CA SER A 259 17.05 10.15 -4.70
C SER A 259 18.21 9.91 -3.72
N CYS A 260 19.27 10.71 -3.79
CA CYS A 260 20.48 10.51 -2.98
C CYS A 260 20.63 11.47 -1.79
N ARG A 261 19.70 12.41 -1.61
CA ARG A 261 19.70 13.41 -0.51
C ARG A 261 20.88 14.40 -0.52
N ALA A 262 21.73 14.39 -1.55
CA ALA A 262 22.80 15.38 -1.70
C ALA A 262 22.22 16.79 -1.90
N ARG A 263 22.81 17.78 -1.19
CA ARG A 263 22.51 19.21 -1.39
C ARG A 263 23.51 19.76 -2.40
N LEU A 264 23.04 20.08 -3.60
CA LEU A 264 23.86 20.47 -4.74
C LEU A 264 23.38 21.80 -5.33
N PRO A 265 24.24 22.55 -6.04
CA PRO A 265 23.83 23.73 -6.80
C PRO A 265 22.72 23.43 -7.82
N GLN A 266 21.95 24.43 -8.21
CA GLN A 266 20.78 24.25 -9.08
C GLN A 266 21.15 23.68 -10.47
N GLU A 267 22.34 23.99 -10.97
CA GLU A 267 22.93 23.52 -12.22
C GLU A 267 23.23 22.01 -12.22
N GLU A 268 23.29 21.36 -11.06
CA GLU A 268 23.44 19.90 -10.92
C GLU A 268 22.12 19.14 -11.07
N PHE A 269 21.02 19.84 -11.34
CA PHE A 269 19.70 19.24 -11.56
C PHE A 269 19.28 19.32 -13.03
N SER A 270 18.60 18.29 -13.51
CA SER A 270 18.15 18.23 -14.90
C SER A 270 17.03 19.24 -15.17
N ALA A 271 17.24 20.12 -16.15
CA ALA A 271 16.25 21.10 -16.61
C ALA A 271 14.93 20.44 -17.09
N LYS A 272 15.00 19.18 -17.54
CA LYS A 272 13.82 18.42 -18.01
C LYS A 272 12.83 18.09 -16.89
N GLN A 273 13.24 18.15 -15.62
CA GLN A 273 12.41 17.77 -14.46
C GLN A 273 11.52 18.89 -13.93
N TRP A 274 11.70 20.14 -14.37
CA TRP A 274 10.94 21.29 -13.87
C TRP A 274 9.48 21.33 -14.34
N LYS A 275 9.10 20.47 -15.30
CA LYS A 275 7.74 20.42 -15.86
C LYS A 275 6.83 19.31 -15.28
N VAL A 276 7.34 18.41 -14.44
CA VAL A 276 6.61 17.18 -14.01
C VAL A 276 6.49 17.05 -12.48
N GLY A 277 6.31 18.17 -11.79
CA GLY A 277 5.45 18.21 -10.61
C GLY A 277 5.78 17.42 -9.33
N ALA A 278 6.91 16.71 -9.13
CA ALA A 278 7.12 16.14 -7.79
C ALA A 278 8.54 15.85 -7.29
N ARG A 279 9.55 15.48 -8.11
CA ARG A 279 10.83 15.00 -7.53
C ARG A 279 12.05 15.47 -8.32
N ARG A 280 12.86 16.32 -7.68
CA ARG A 280 14.15 16.81 -8.22
C ARG A 280 15.21 15.72 -8.03
N ARG A 281 15.83 15.23 -9.09
CA ARG A 281 16.99 14.33 -9.02
C ARG A 281 18.21 15.04 -9.62
N CYS A 282 19.36 14.87 -8.99
CA CYS A 282 20.61 15.37 -9.56
C CYS A 282 20.97 14.59 -10.83
N LYS A 283 21.77 15.20 -11.72
CA LYS A 283 22.22 14.58 -12.98
C LYS A 283 22.80 13.15 -12.79
N PRO A 284 23.68 12.88 -11.80
CA PRO A 284 24.19 11.52 -11.58
C PRO A 284 23.08 10.49 -11.29
N CYS A 285 22.09 10.84 -10.46
CA CYS A 285 20.98 9.95 -10.16
C CYS A 285 20.05 9.72 -11.36
N VAL A 286 20.06 10.62 -12.35
CA VAL A 286 19.35 10.42 -13.60
C VAL A 286 20.15 9.49 -14.52
N GLU A 287 21.45 9.72 -14.68
CA GLU A 287 22.32 8.93 -15.56
C GLU A 287 22.46 7.47 -15.14
N HIS A 288 22.38 7.15 -13.84
CA HIS A 288 22.50 5.78 -13.33
C HIS A 288 21.18 4.98 -13.31
N ASN A 289 20.07 5.56 -13.75
CA ASN A 289 18.74 4.92 -13.76
C ASN A 289 18.18 4.73 -15.19
N TYR A 290 19.02 4.85 -16.22
CA TYR A 290 18.69 4.60 -17.63
C TYR A 290 19.70 3.63 -18.24
#